data_AF-A0A7J0ABT2-F1
#
_entry.id   AF-A0A7J0ABT2-F1
#
_cell.length_a   1.000
_cell.length_b   1.000
_cell.length_c   1.000
_cell.angle_alpha   90.00
_cell.angle_beta   90.00
_cell.angle_gamma   90.00
#
_symmetry.space_group_name_H-M   'P 1'
#
loop_
_entity.id
_entity.type
_entity.pdbx_description
1 polymer ?
#
loop_
_entity_poly.entity_id
_entity_poly.type
_entity_poly.pdbx_seq_one_letter_code
_entity_poly.pdbx_strand_id
1 'polypeptide(L)'
;MKKILSYIMLAVSALGIAGCGNGGQREADRSGTPEAQQMQYAEQITIDELPDALRRLKEGQMEFGFFGICSSPVACIYFMQEDGRFYIDYEAIGSDQLPYIDKIRRYAAEQGYRVVDTTYGNTPIDFDNPAQAPVLSLRIDADIDSIAKVGKQLMQTVFHNSDTTPYEIVP
;
A
#
# COMPACT_ATOMS: atom_id res chain seq x y z
N MET A 1 -9.36 20.03 -39.05
CA MET A 1 -8.39 20.67 -39.97
C MET A 1 -8.24 22.16 -39.64
N LYS A 2 -7.03 22.59 -39.25
CA LYS A 2 -6.45 23.96 -39.10
C LYS A 2 -5.17 23.71 -38.26
N LYS A 3 -3.96 23.62 -38.83
CA LYS A 3 -3.02 24.70 -39.22
C LYS A 3 -2.74 25.71 -38.08
N ILE A 4 -1.52 26.16 -37.73
CA ILE A 4 -0.08 25.76 -37.93
C ILE A 4 0.77 26.87 -37.22
N LEU A 5 2.07 26.63 -36.88
CA LEU A 5 3.07 27.64 -36.38
C LEU A 5 2.78 28.22 -34.96
N SER A 6 3.71 28.70 -34.12
CA SER A 6 5.20 28.75 -34.08
C SER A 6 5.62 29.01 -32.58
N TYR A 7 6.83 29.33 -32.11
CA TYR A 7 8.17 29.65 -32.69
C TYR A 7 9.28 29.22 -31.69
N ILE A 8 10.54 29.16 -32.13
CA ILE A 8 11.76 28.93 -31.32
C ILE A 8 12.26 30.23 -30.64
N MET A 9 12.88 30.14 -29.46
CA MET A 9 14.01 31.02 -29.12
C MET A 9 15.07 30.34 -28.22
N LEU A 10 16.34 30.36 -28.66
CA LEU A 10 17.50 30.04 -27.82
C LEU A 10 17.94 31.26 -27.00
N ALA A 11 18.57 31.02 -25.86
CA ALA A 11 19.55 31.95 -25.29
C ALA A 11 20.76 31.16 -24.75
N VAL A 12 21.96 31.56 -25.15
CA VAL A 12 23.25 30.97 -24.73
C VAL A 12 24.16 32.09 -24.27
N SER A 13 24.67 32.01 -23.04
CA SER A 13 25.82 32.76 -22.53
C SER A 13 26.28 32.11 -21.22
N ALA A 14 27.39 31.36 -21.13
CA ALA A 14 28.80 31.66 -21.44
C ALA A 14 29.60 32.21 -20.23
N LEU A 15 30.43 31.32 -19.67
CA LEU A 15 31.76 31.51 -19.06
C LEU A 15 31.98 32.57 -17.95
N GLY A 16 32.48 32.06 -16.81
CA GLY A 16 33.32 32.81 -15.87
C GLY A 16 34.36 31.87 -15.23
N ILE A 17 35.64 32.13 -15.47
CA ILE A 17 36.78 31.40 -14.88
C ILE A 17 37.76 32.42 -14.27
N ALA A 18 38.14 32.23 -13.00
CA ALA A 18 39.48 32.49 -12.44
C ALA A 18 39.44 32.45 -10.89
N GLY A 19 40.43 31.81 -10.27
CA GLY A 19 40.59 31.83 -8.81
C GLY A 19 41.52 30.74 -8.25
N CYS A 20 42.84 30.91 -8.41
CA CYS A 20 43.83 30.04 -7.74
C CYS A 20 44.22 30.60 -6.37
N GLY A 21 44.38 29.75 -5.35
CA GLY A 21 44.85 30.16 -4.02
C GLY A 21 45.26 29.00 -3.11
N ASN A 22 46.57 28.87 -2.88
CA ASN A 22 47.28 27.90 -2.02
C ASN A 22 46.62 27.52 -0.67
N GLY A 23 46.81 26.27 -0.24
CA GLY A 23 46.73 25.87 1.18
C GLY A 23 46.50 24.37 1.41
N GLY A 24 47.49 23.64 1.93
CA GLY A 24 47.38 22.20 2.16
C GLY A 24 46.90 21.80 3.56
N GLN A 25 46.14 20.71 3.63
CA GLN A 25 45.90 19.80 4.78
C GLN A 25 45.77 20.37 6.20
N ARG A 26 44.57 20.26 6.78
CA ARG A 26 44.22 19.12 7.67
C ARG A 26 42.74 19.07 8.01
N GLU A 27 42.23 17.86 8.21
CA GLU A 27 40.84 17.59 8.60
C GLU A 27 40.58 17.96 10.07
N ALA A 28 39.38 18.47 10.36
CA ALA A 28 38.55 18.09 11.51
C ALA A 28 37.21 18.88 11.51
N ASP A 29 36.51 18.94 10.36
CA ASP A 29 35.16 19.49 10.36
C ASP A 29 34.20 18.46 10.97
N ARG A 30 33.96 18.57 12.28
CA ARG A 30 32.89 17.85 12.99
C ARG A 30 31.59 18.64 12.93
N SER A 31 31.18 19.07 11.73
CA SER A 31 29.79 19.35 11.42
C SER A 31 29.13 18.06 10.94
N GLY A 32 28.16 17.61 11.72
CA GLY A 32 27.60 16.27 11.63
C GLY A 32 26.52 16.10 12.69
N THR A 33 25.61 17.07 12.75
CA THR A 33 24.29 16.86 13.33
C THR A 33 23.76 15.56 12.76
N PRO A 34 23.25 14.60 13.57
CA PRO A 34 22.54 13.48 13.00
C PRO A 34 21.39 14.07 12.18
N GLU A 35 21.44 13.90 10.87
CA GLU A 35 20.24 14.07 10.06
C GLU A 35 19.22 13.12 10.65
N ALA A 36 18.23 13.69 11.33
CA ALA A 36 17.05 12.96 11.72
C ALA A 36 16.38 12.57 10.41
N GLN A 37 16.78 11.41 9.88
CA GLN A 37 16.10 10.73 8.79
C GLN A 37 14.62 10.81 9.16
N GLN A 38 13.86 11.50 8.32
CA GLN A 38 12.43 11.64 8.53
C GLN A 38 11.85 10.25 8.38
N MET A 39 11.73 9.54 9.50
CA MET A 39 10.95 8.32 9.59
C MET A 39 9.52 8.74 9.28
N GLN A 40 9.16 8.62 8.01
CA GLN A 40 7.76 8.59 7.59
C GLN A 40 7.20 7.29 8.18
N TYR A 41 6.70 7.39 9.40
CA TYR A 41 5.88 6.35 9.99
C TYR A 41 4.67 6.16 9.09
N ALA A 42 4.32 4.90 8.80
CA ALA A 42 3.07 4.58 8.13
C ALA A 42 1.91 5.20 8.91
N GLU A 43 0.90 5.68 8.20
CA GLU A 43 -0.31 6.19 8.85
C GLU A 43 -0.96 5.06 9.64
N GLN A 44 -1.27 5.31 10.92
CA GLN A 44 -1.93 4.33 11.77
C GLN A 44 -3.38 4.72 12.02
N ILE A 45 -4.27 3.74 11.91
CA ILE A 45 -5.69 3.88 12.20
C ILE A 45 -6.17 2.79 13.17
N THR A 46 -7.28 3.04 13.83
CA THR A 46 -8.13 2.00 14.44
C THR A 46 -9.20 1.53 13.44
N ILE A 47 -9.88 0.42 13.71
CA ILE A 47 -10.83 -0.15 12.75
C ILE A 47 -12.06 0.74 12.50
N ASP A 48 -12.39 1.65 13.42
CA ASP A 48 -13.52 2.56 13.29
C ASP A 48 -13.22 3.77 12.38
N GLU A 49 -11.94 4.02 12.05
CA GLU A 49 -11.48 5.06 11.11
C GLU A 49 -11.40 4.54 9.65
N LEU A 50 -11.55 3.23 9.44
CA LEU A 50 -11.57 2.58 8.12
C LEU A 50 -12.56 3.20 7.11
N PRO A 51 -13.80 3.63 7.48
CA PRO A 51 -14.72 4.28 6.55
C PRO A 51 -14.16 5.56 5.90
N ASP A 52 -13.33 6.32 6.62
CA ASP A 52 -12.74 7.55 6.09
C ASP A 52 -11.51 7.25 5.23
N ALA A 53 -10.70 6.24 5.55
CA ALA A 53 -9.67 5.73 4.64
C ALA A 53 -10.29 5.25 3.31
N LEU A 54 -11.40 4.50 3.36
CA LEU A 54 -12.17 4.09 2.17
C LEU A 54 -12.74 5.28 1.37
N ARG A 55 -13.11 6.36 2.05
CA ARG A 55 -13.56 7.60 1.41
C ARG A 55 -12.41 8.29 0.66
N ARG A 56 -11.22 8.40 1.29
CA ARG A 56 -10.01 8.93 0.63
C ARG A 56 -9.62 8.11 -0.59
N LEU A 57 -9.70 6.78 -0.50
CA LEU A 57 -9.51 5.89 -1.66
C LEU A 57 -10.52 6.20 -2.78
N LYS A 58 -11.81 6.30 -2.44
CA LYS A 58 -12.88 6.63 -3.40
C LYS A 58 -12.68 7.96 -4.13
N GLU A 59 -12.13 8.94 -3.41
CA GLU A 59 -11.89 10.29 -3.90
C GLU A 59 -10.53 10.45 -4.62
N GLY A 60 -9.74 9.38 -4.75
CA GLY A 60 -8.43 9.40 -5.40
C GLY A 60 -7.36 10.17 -4.61
N GLN A 61 -7.46 10.16 -3.27
CA GLN A 61 -6.56 10.85 -2.35
C GLN A 61 -5.46 9.93 -1.78
N MET A 62 -5.49 8.63 -2.11
CA MET A 62 -4.40 7.69 -1.83
C MET A 62 -3.39 7.67 -2.99
N GLU A 63 -2.16 7.23 -2.74
CA GLU A 63 -1.12 7.10 -3.78
C GLU A 63 -1.51 6.06 -4.86
N PHE A 64 -2.20 4.99 -4.45
CA PHE A 64 -2.61 3.89 -5.32
C PHE A 64 -4.14 3.74 -5.34
N GLY A 65 -4.65 3.01 -6.35
CA GLY A 65 -6.07 2.66 -6.48
C GLY A 65 -6.58 1.61 -5.49
N PHE A 66 -5.84 1.40 -4.40
CA PHE A 66 -6.13 0.49 -3.29
C PHE A 66 -5.30 0.91 -2.06
N PHE A 67 -5.58 0.31 -0.90
CA PHE A 67 -4.68 0.34 0.27
C PHE A 67 -4.88 -0.91 1.13
N GLY A 68 -3.85 -1.33 1.86
CA GLY A 68 -3.93 -2.36 2.88
C GLY A 68 -4.13 -1.80 4.29
N ILE A 69 -4.75 -2.60 5.16
CA ILE A 69 -4.66 -2.43 6.62
C ILE A 69 -3.90 -3.61 7.21
N CYS A 70 -2.83 -3.35 7.96
CA CYS A 70 -1.96 -4.36 8.54
C CYS A 70 -1.87 -4.22 10.07
N SER A 71 -2.28 -5.24 10.83
CA SER A 71 -2.02 -5.31 12.29
C SER A 71 -0.85 -6.23 12.66
N SER A 72 -0.40 -7.05 11.71
CA SER A 72 0.81 -7.89 11.78
C SER A 72 1.14 -8.38 10.36
N PRO A 73 2.35 -8.93 10.09
CA PRO A 73 2.70 -9.43 8.76
C PRO A 73 1.72 -10.46 8.19
N VAL A 74 1.07 -11.29 9.04
CA VAL A 74 0.05 -12.25 8.59
C VAL A 74 -1.35 -11.66 8.47
N ALA A 75 -1.63 -10.56 9.17
CA ALA A 75 -2.93 -9.94 9.27
C ALA A 75 -2.96 -8.60 8.50
N CYS A 76 -2.79 -8.72 7.18
CA CYS A 76 -2.87 -7.64 6.21
C CYS A 76 -4.00 -7.95 5.21
N ILE A 77 -4.97 -7.04 5.03
CA ILE A 77 -6.01 -7.15 3.97
C ILE A 77 -6.04 -5.89 3.13
N TYR A 78 -6.28 -6.04 1.83
CA TYR A 78 -6.24 -4.95 0.86
C TYR A 78 -7.63 -4.56 0.38
N PHE A 79 -8.00 -3.29 0.54
CA PHE A 79 -9.23 -2.72 0.02
C PHE A 79 -8.99 -2.19 -1.39
N MET A 80 -9.60 -2.86 -2.35
CA MET A 80 -9.45 -2.61 -3.78
C MET A 80 -10.70 -1.91 -4.32
N GLN A 81 -10.56 -1.08 -5.35
CA GLN A 81 -11.68 -0.38 -5.97
C GLN A 81 -11.77 -0.65 -7.49
N GLU A 82 -12.97 -0.98 -7.97
CA GLU A 82 -13.30 -1.16 -9.39
C GLU A 82 -14.72 -0.61 -9.62
N ASP A 83 -14.90 0.25 -10.63
CA ASP A 83 -16.16 0.94 -10.95
C ASP A 83 -16.90 1.60 -9.74
N GLY A 84 -16.14 2.05 -8.74
CA GLY A 84 -16.67 2.69 -7.53
C GLY A 84 -17.29 1.71 -6.51
N ARG A 85 -17.12 0.41 -6.73
CA ARG A 85 -17.37 -0.69 -5.79
C ARG A 85 -16.09 -1.18 -5.15
N PHE A 86 -16.21 -1.74 -3.95
CA PHE A 86 -15.08 -2.27 -3.20
C PHE A 86 -15.10 -3.80 -3.09
N TYR A 87 -13.91 -4.37 -3.06
CA TYR A 87 -13.62 -5.77 -2.77
C TYR A 87 -12.39 -5.86 -1.85
N ILE A 88 -12.21 -7.01 -1.21
CA ILE A 88 -11.09 -7.25 -0.28
C ILE A 88 -10.21 -8.37 -0.81
N ASP A 89 -8.91 -8.12 -0.94
CA ASP A 89 -7.93 -9.11 -1.38
C ASP A 89 -6.98 -9.48 -0.24
N TYR A 90 -6.57 -10.75 -0.19
CA TYR A 90 -5.54 -11.28 0.72
C TYR A 90 -4.48 -12.02 -0.08
N GLU A 91 -3.25 -11.50 -0.11
CA GLU A 91 -2.09 -12.17 -0.70
C GLU A 91 -1.33 -12.96 0.36
N ALA A 92 -1.03 -14.24 0.09
CA ALA A 92 -0.10 -15.01 0.91
C ALA A 92 1.29 -15.02 0.22
N ILE A 93 2.16 -14.11 0.65
CA ILE A 93 3.56 -14.02 0.22
C ILE A 93 4.51 -14.83 1.14
N GLY A 94 4.13 -15.06 2.39
CA GLY A 94 4.81 -15.92 3.37
C GLY A 94 4.07 -17.24 3.60
N SER A 95 4.81 -18.32 3.90
CA SER A 95 4.24 -19.66 4.08
C SER A 95 3.29 -19.76 5.28
N ASP A 96 3.48 -18.89 6.28
CA ASP A 96 2.62 -18.73 7.47
C ASP A 96 1.28 -18.03 7.17
N GLN A 97 1.15 -17.35 6.03
CA GLN A 97 -0.08 -16.76 5.52
C GLN A 97 -0.96 -17.78 4.77
N LEU A 98 -0.39 -18.87 4.23
CA LEU A 98 -1.15 -19.87 3.47
C LEU A 98 -2.37 -20.46 4.24
N PRO A 99 -2.29 -20.79 5.54
CA PRO A 99 -3.47 -21.24 6.31
C PRO A 99 -4.58 -20.20 6.41
N TYR A 100 -4.29 -18.91 6.21
CA TYR A 100 -5.29 -17.84 6.26
C TYR A 100 -6.10 -17.73 4.96
N ILE A 101 -5.56 -18.14 3.80
CA ILE A 101 -6.35 -18.30 2.57
C ILE A 101 -7.59 -19.18 2.83
N ASP A 102 -7.39 -20.35 3.47
CA ASP A 102 -8.51 -21.26 3.76
C ASP A 102 -9.44 -20.76 4.88
N LYS A 103 -8.92 -20.05 5.89
CA LYS A 103 -9.75 -19.40 6.93
C LYS A 103 -10.64 -18.32 6.32
N ILE A 104 -10.09 -17.45 5.47
CA ILE A 104 -10.82 -16.38 4.80
C ILE A 104 -11.82 -16.97 3.79
N ARG A 105 -11.44 -18.01 3.03
CA ARG A 105 -12.35 -18.72 2.12
C ARG A 105 -13.55 -19.32 2.87
N ARG A 106 -13.34 -19.88 4.07
CA ARG A 106 -14.41 -20.36 4.94
C ARG A 106 -15.29 -19.23 5.45
N TYR A 107 -14.71 -18.16 5.97
CA TYR A 107 -15.45 -16.96 6.40
C TYR A 107 -16.32 -16.41 5.26
N ALA A 108 -15.77 -16.26 4.05
CA ALA A 108 -16.50 -15.80 2.88
C ALA A 108 -17.68 -16.73 2.53
N ALA A 109 -17.48 -18.06 2.58
CA ALA A 109 -18.55 -19.03 2.35
C ALA A 109 -19.67 -18.95 3.42
N GLU A 110 -19.30 -18.76 4.70
CA GLU A 110 -20.26 -18.59 5.82
C GLU A 110 -21.07 -17.29 5.69
N GLN A 111 -20.49 -16.21 5.15
CA GLN A 111 -21.20 -14.96 4.87
C GLN A 111 -21.90 -14.93 3.50
N GLY A 112 -21.71 -15.94 2.65
CA GLY A 112 -22.26 -16.00 1.29
C GLY A 112 -21.55 -15.10 0.27
N TYR A 113 -20.32 -14.64 0.54
CA TYR A 113 -19.53 -13.83 -0.39
C TYR A 113 -18.89 -14.68 -1.49
N ARG A 114 -18.84 -14.13 -2.70
CA ARG A 114 -18.10 -14.73 -3.81
C ARG A 114 -16.60 -14.55 -3.58
N VAL A 115 -15.84 -15.63 -3.75
CA VAL A 115 -14.39 -15.60 -3.84
C VAL A 115 -13.90 -15.83 -5.27
N VAL A 116 -12.73 -15.30 -5.60
CA VAL A 116 -11.98 -15.57 -6.83
C VAL A 116 -10.53 -15.81 -6.44
N ASP A 117 -9.97 -16.94 -6.87
CA ASP A 117 -8.54 -17.22 -6.75
C ASP A 117 -7.79 -16.53 -7.90
N THR A 118 -6.74 -15.77 -7.57
CA THR A 118 -5.92 -15.03 -8.54
C THR A 118 -4.47 -14.92 -8.03
N THR A 119 -3.65 -14.11 -8.69
CA THR A 119 -2.30 -13.75 -8.24
C THR A 119 -1.89 -12.41 -8.84
N TYR A 120 -1.06 -11.63 -8.13
CA TYR A 120 -0.39 -10.45 -8.69
C TYR A 120 0.92 -10.79 -9.42
N GLY A 121 1.30 -12.08 -9.42
CA GLY A 121 2.55 -12.55 -10.04
C GLY A 121 3.80 -12.35 -9.17
N ASN A 122 3.63 -11.90 -7.94
CA ASN A 122 4.69 -11.79 -6.94
C ASN A 122 5.33 -13.14 -6.63
N THR A 123 6.63 -13.14 -6.32
CA THR A 123 7.36 -14.33 -5.87
C THR A 123 7.23 -14.45 -4.35
N PRO A 124 6.76 -15.58 -3.80
CA PRO A 124 6.72 -15.83 -2.36
C PRO A 124 8.11 -15.83 -1.71
N ILE A 125 8.17 -15.51 -0.43
CA ILE A 125 9.42 -15.37 0.35
C ILE A 125 10.06 -16.74 0.64
N ASP A 126 9.25 -17.74 0.99
CA ASP A 126 9.70 -18.99 1.64
C ASP A 126 8.88 -20.23 1.22
N PHE A 127 8.24 -20.21 0.06
CA PHE A 127 7.50 -21.39 -0.44
C PHE A 127 8.46 -22.46 -0.97
N ASP A 128 8.18 -23.73 -0.67
CA ASP A 128 8.99 -24.90 -1.07
C ASP A 128 9.12 -25.11 -2.61
N ASN A 129 8.31 -24.43 -3.42
CA ASN A 129 8.22 -24.62 -4.86
C ASN A 129 8.02 -23.26 -5.56
N PRO A 130 8.65 -22.99 -6.73
CA PRO A 130 8.39 -21.80 -7.54
C PRO A 130 6.92 -21.74 -8.04
N ALA A 131 6.07 -21.17 -7.20
CA ALA A 131 4.73 -20.71 -7.50
C ALA A 131 4.68 -19.18 -7.37
N GLN A 132 3.65 -18.54 -7.92
CA GLN A 132 3.34 -17.15 -7.63
C GLN A 132 2.55 -17.07 -6.33
N ALA A 133 2.66 -15.96 -5.59
CA ALA A 133 1.91 -15.72 -4.37
C ALA A 133 0.39 -15.77 -4.68
N PRO A 134 -0.39 -16.66 -4.04
CA PRO A 134 -1.82 -16.73 -4.27
C PRO A 134 -2.52 -15.54 -3.61
N VAL A 135 -3.47 -14.97 -4.34
CA VAL A 135 -4.36 -13.91 -3.87
C VAL A 135 -5.78 -14.47 -3.84
N LEU A 136 -6.45 -14.36 -2.69
CA LEU A 136 -7.87 -14.65 -2.55
C LEU A 136 -8.65 -13.33 -2.57
N SER A 137 -9.47 -13.14 -3.60
CA SER A 137 -10.26 -11.92 -3.81
C SER A 137 -11.72 -12.11 -3.41
N LEU A 138 -12.22 -11.32 -2.45
CA LEU A 138 -13.58 -11.35 -1.94
C LEU A 138 -14.41 -10.31 -2.70
N ARG A 139 -15.11 -10.77 -3.74
CA ARG A 139 -15.92 -9.95 -4.63
C ARG A 139 -17.29 -9.69 -4.00
N ILE A 140 -17.29 -8.68 -3.12
CA ILE A 140 -18.43 -8.24 -2.30
C ILE A 140 -19.24 -7.13 -3.00
N ASP A 141 -18.61 -6.40 -3.93
CA ASP A 141 -19.18 -5.30 -4.73
C ASP A 141 -19.89 -4.22 -3.87
N ALA A 142 -19.29 -3.90 -2.73
CA ALA A 142 -19.89 -3.09 -1.66
C ALA A 142 -19.71 -1.57 -1.85
N ASP A 143 -20.51 -0.81 -1.09
CA ASP A 143 -20.24 0.59 -0.75
C ASP A 143 -19.30 0.72 0.46
N ILE A 144 -18.99 1.95 0.88
CA ILE A 144 -18.03 2.24 1.96
C ILE A 144 -18.47 1.61 3.28
N ASP A 145 -19.71 1.83 3.71
CA ASP A 145 -20.19 1.37 5.01
C ASP A 145 -20.26 -0.17 5.05
N SER A 146 -20.68 -0.79 3.95
CA SER A 146 -20.75 -2.25 3.82
C SER A 146 -19.35 -2.88 3.79
N ILE A 147 -18.39 -2.34 3.02
CA ILE A 147 -17.04 -2.93 2.96
C ILE A 147 -16.24 -2.68 4.25
N ALA A 148 -16.42 -1.52 4.90
CA ALA A 148 -15.83 -1.26 6.21
C ALA A 148 -16.31 -2.28 7.25
N LYS A 149 -17.62 -2.58 7.26
CA LYS A 149 -18.19 -3.62 8.12
C LYS A 149 -17.61 -5.01 7.81
N VAL A 150 -17.48 -5.39 6.54
CA VAL A 150 -16.88 -6.71 6.18
C VAL A 150 -15.41 -6.77 6.57
N GLY A 151 -14.63 -5.72 6.30
CA GLY A 151 -13.23 -5.62 6.73
C GLY A 151 -13.07 -5.78 8.25
N LYS A 152 -13.86 -5.03 9.02
CA LYS A 152 -13.93 -5.14 10.49
C LYS A 152 -14.26 -6.56 10.95
N GLN A 153 -15.32 -7.15 10.41
CA GLN A 153 -15.74 -8.51 10.77
C GLN A 153 -14.70 -9.57 10.39
N LEU A 154 -14.03 -9.42 9.25
CA LEU A 154 -12.97 -10.33 8.80
C LEU A 154 -11.74 -10.25 9.73
N MET A 155 -11.26 -9.04 10.05
CA MET A 155 -10.14 -8.85 10.99
C MET A 155 -10.44 -9.40 12.39
N GLN A 156 -11.67 -9.25 12.88
CA GLN A 156 -12.10 -9.82 14.16
C GLN A 156 -12.27 -11.35 14.12
N THR A 157 -12.88 -11.90 13.06
CA THR A 157 -13.22 -13.33 12.99
C THR A 157 -12.03 -14.21 12.63
N VAL A 158 -11.21 -13.78 11.66
CA VAL A 158 -10.11 -14.58 11.10
C VAL A 158 -8.78 -14.33 11.80
N PHE A 159 -8.51 -13.07 12.18
CA PHE A 159 -7.24 -12.64 12.76
C PHE A 159 -7.34 -12.33 14.26
N HIS A 160 -8.54 -12.37 14.84
CA HIS A 160 -8.81 -12.17 16.28
C HIS A 160 -8.40 -10.79 16.82
N ASN A 161 -8.39 -9.78 15.95
CA ASN A 161 -8.20 -8.38 16.35
C ASN A 161 -9.39 -7.85 17.15
N SER A 162 -9.20 -6.72 17.85
CA SER A 162 -10.25 -5.98 18.55
C SER A 162 -10.49 -4.61 17.90
N ASP A 163 -11.50 -3.88 18.40
CA ASP A 163 -11.75 -2.48 18.02
C ASP A 163 -10.57 -1.55 18.34
N THR A 164 -9.74 -1.92 19.33
CA THR A 164 -8.56 -1.16 19.77
C THR A 164 -7.25 -1.64 19.15
N THR A 165 -7.29 -2.59 18.21
CA THR A 165 -6.09 -3.00 17.46
C THR A 165 -5.68 -1.85 16.53
N PRO A 166 -4.42 -1.38 16.59
CA PRO A 166 -3.90 -0.45 15.59
C PRO A 166 -3.61 -1.19 14.28
N TYR A 167 -3.79 -0.49 13.16
CA TYR A 167 -3.45 -0.95 11.82
C TYR A 167 -2.60 0.10 11.12
N GLU A 168 -1.55 -0.34 10.44
CA GLU A 168 -0.81 0.48 9.49
C GLU A 168 -1.55 0.49 8.15
N ILE A 169 -1.71 1.68 7.57
CA ILE A 169 -2.10 1.85 6.17
C ILE A 169 -0.87 1.58 5.31
N VAL A 170 -0.99 0.61 4.40
CA VAL A 170 0.09 0.23 3.47
C VAL A 170 -0.36 0.38 2.01
N PRO A 171 0.56 0.65 1.07
CA PRO A 171 0.33 0.50 -0.36
C PRO A 171 0.41 -0.98 -0.80
#